data_AF-A0A9E2CEA9-F1
#
_entry.id   AF-A0A9E2CEA9-F1
#
_cell.length_a   1.000
_cell.length_b   1.000
_cell.length_c   1.000
_cell.angle_alpha   90.00
_cell.angle_beta   90.00
_cell.angle_gamma   90.00
#
_symmetry.space_group_name_H-M   'P 1'
#
loop_
_entity.id
_entity.type
_entity.pdbx_description
1 polymer ?
#
loop_
_entity_poly.entity_id
_entity_poly.type
_entity_poly.pdbx_seq_one_letter_code
_entity_poly.pdbx_strand_id
1 'polypeptide(L)'
;MTDWMECDISGIPEEAFTVRCDRCDFELTGLGDLGRCPQCASQFNRRKLLWETYGPEAFADPPIEKVEQPDESFMYGLLAAVALTLVLPAILLAWYGLFGEFDLCFGLLAWVVVVVAIVWIMLVRRRRRVDAEDEPDA
;
A
#
# COMPACT_ATOMS: atom_id res chain seq x y z
N MET A 1 24.71 -29.66 16.14
CA MET A 1 23.85 -29.26 15.00
C MET A 1 22.58 -28.65 15.58
N THR A 2 22.72 -27.51 16.26
CA THR A 2 21.67 -26.77 16.99
C THR A 2 22.09 -25.30 17.07
N ASP A 3 22.54 -24.75 15.94
CA ASP A 3 23.08 -23.37 15.84
C ASP A 3 22.10 -22.42 15.11
N TRP A 4 20.92 -22.92 14.78
CA TRP A 4 19.87 -22.19 14.04
C TRP A 4 18.93 -21.38 14.96
N MET A 5 19.28 -21.17 16.24
CA MET A 5 18.28 -20.88 17.27
C MET A 5 18.44 -19.54 17.99
N GLU A 6 19.21 -18.60 17.43
CA GLU A 6 19.30 -17.22 17.92
C GLU A 6 18.96 -16.18 16.82
N CYS A 7 17.97 -16.47 15.97
CA CYS A 7 17.32 -15.39 15.21
C CYS A 7 16.56 -14.49 16.18
N ASP A 8 17.06 -13.28 16.40
CA ASP A 8 16.35 -12.26 17.16
C ASP A 8 15.04 -11.89 16.44
N ILE A 9 13.90 -12.12 17.09
CA ILE A 9 12.57 -11.80 16.55
C ILE A 9 12.07 -10.45 17.03
N SER A 10 12.89 -9.69 17.77
CA SER A 10 12.53 -8.35 18.27
C SER A 10 12.26 -7.34 17.14
N GLY A 11 12.81 -7.58 15.95
CA GLY A 11 12.59 -6.76 14.76
C GLY A 11 11.29 -7.06 13.98
N ILE A 12 10.56 -8.13 14.31
CA ILE A 12 9.35 -8.50 13.55
C ILE A 12 8.18 -7.61 14.00
N PRO A 13 7.51 -6.88 13.08
CA PRO A 13 6.38 -6.03 13.43
C PRO A 13 5.20 -6.89 13.91
N GLU A 14 4.88 -6.81 15.20
CA GLU A 14 3.82 -7.61 15.82
C GLU A 14 2.42 -7.30 15.25
N GLU A 15 2.26 -6.09 14.71
CA GLU A 15 1.04 -5.62 14.04
C GLU A 15 0.74 -6.44 12.77
N ALA A 16 1.77 -6.88 12.05
CA ALA A 16 1.63 -7.64 10.81
C ALA A 16 1.51 -9.14 11.07
N PHE A 17 2.14 -9.63 12.14
CA PHE A 17 2.21 -11.05 12.49
C PHE A 17 1.65 -11.31 13.87
N THR A 18 0.33 -11.26 13.99
CA THR A 18 -0.35 -11.58 15.25
C THR A 18 -0.16 -13.05 15.60
N VAL A 19 0.23 -13.31 16.85
CA VAL A 19 0.44 -14.67 17.37
C VAL A 19 -0.65 -14.95 18.39
N ARG A 20 -1.34 -16.07 18.23
CA ARG A 20 -2.40 -16.49 19.15
C ARG A 20 -2.02 -17.76 19.90
N CYS A 21 -2.52 -17.88 21.13
CA CYS A 21 -2.33 -19.09 21.91
C CYS A 21 -3.10 -20.27 21.29
N ASP A 22 -2.40 -21.37 21.03
CA ASP A 22 -2.94 -22.62 20.48
C ASP A 22 -4.08 -23.25 21.29
N ARG A 23 -4.18 -22.92 22.59
CA ARG A 23 -5.16 -23.49 23.53
C ARG A 23 -6.41 -22.66 23.71
N CYS A 24 -6.27 -21.33 23.77
CA CYS A 24 -7.37 -20.43 24.15
C CYS A 24 -7.54 -19.22 23.22
N ASP A 25 -6.78 -19.17 22.12
CA ASP A 25 -6.81 -18.13 21.09
C ASP A 25 -6.50 -16.69 21.60
N PHE A 26 -5.93 -16.57 22.80
CA PHE A 26 -5.51 -15.27 23.34
C PHE A 26 -4.35 -14.69 22.52
N GLU A 27 -4.43 -13.40 22.17
CA GLU A 27 -3.37 -12.71 21.45
C GLU A 27 -2.14 -12.51 22.35
N LEU A 28 -0.98 -12.96 21.87
CA LEU A 28 0.28 -12.95 22.62
C LEU A 28 1.18 -11.74 22.26
N THR A 29 0.59 -10.67 21.75
CA THR A 29 1.26 -9.41 21.40
C THR A 29 1.88 -8.76 22.64
N GLY A 30 3.10 -8.21 22.52
CA GLY A 30 3.84 -7.55 23.60
C GLY A 30 4.45 -8.49 24.65
N LEU A 31 4.37 -9.81 24.45
CA LEU A 31 5.03 -10.80 25.29
C LEU A 31 6.36 -11.24 24.65
N GLY A 32 7.32 -11.61 25.51
CA GLY A 32 8.62 -12.13 25.06
C GLY A 32 8.51 -13.46 24.31
N ASP A 33 9.63 -13.93 23.77
CA ASP A 33 9.72 -15.12 22.91
C ASP A 33 9.21 -16.42 23.56
N LEU A 34 9.42 -16.55 24.87
CA LEU A 34 9.09 -17.71 25.67
C LEU A 34 8.33 -17.26 26.91
N GLY A 35 7.24 -17.96 27.25
CA GLY A 35 6.45 -17.57 28.40
C GLY A 35 5.26 -18.48 28.67
N ARG A 36 4.33 -17.98 29.48
CA ARG A 36 3.03 -18.61 29.72
C ARG A 36 1.92 -17.69 29.28
N CYS A 37 0.89 -18.24 28.63
CA CYS A 37 -0.30 -17.49 28.26
C CYS A 37 -0.96 -16.93 29.53
N PRO A 38 -1.27 -15.63 29.61
CA PRO A 38 -1.87 -15.02 30.80
C PRO A 38 -3.31 -15.53 31.05
N GLN A 39 -4.00 -16.04 30.02
CA GLN A 39 -5.38 -16.52 30.15
C GLN A 39 -5.47 -17.99 30.56
N CYS A 40 -4.70 -18.89 29.94
CA CYS A 40 -4.80 -20.34 30.20
C CYS A 40 -3.56 -20.97 30.84
N ALA A 41 -2.52 -20.18 31.12
CA ALA A 41 -1.25 -20.60 31.72
C ALA A 41 -0.45 -21.67 30.92
N SER A 42 -0.85 -21.96 29.68
CA SER A 42 -0.10 -22.84 28.77
C SER A 42 1.27 -22.23 28.46
N GLN A 43 2.29 -23.08 28.35
CA GLN A 43 3.60 -22.64 27.88
C GLN A 43 3.54 -22.38 26.38
N PHE A 44 4.15 -21.29 25.93
CA PHE A 44 4.25 -20.98 24.51
C PHE A 44 5.69 -20.67 24.11
N ASN A 45 5.98 -20.90 22.83
CA ASN A 45 7.17 -20.42 22.14
C ASN A 45 6.69 -19.61 20.93
N ARG A 46 6.85 -18.30 21.00
CA ARG A 46 6.32 -17.36 20.00
C ARG A 46 6.95 -17.58 18.63
N ARG A 47 8.25 -17.85 18.57
CA ARG A 47 8.97 -18.15 17.31
C ARG A 47 8.42 -19.40 16.64
N LYS A 48 8.15 -20.45 17.42
CA LYS A 48 7.53 -21.68 16.93
C LYS A 48 6.13 -21.40 16.36
N LEU A 49 5.31 -20.64 17.09
CA LEU A 49 3.95 -20.30 16.64
C LEU A 49 3.96 -19.42 15.38
N LEU A 50 4.87 -18.44 15.29
CA LEU A 50 5.07 -17.64 14.07
C LEU A 50 5.43 -18.52 12.87
N TRP A 51 6.40 -19.42 13.06
CA TRP A 51 6.81 -20.35 12.01
C TRP A 51 5.69 -21.28 11.57
N GLU A 52 4.91 -21.82 12.52
CA GLU A 52 3.79 -22.70 12.23
C GLU A 52 2.63 -21.98 11.52
N THR A 53 2.44 -20.68 11.80
CA THR A 53 1.31 -19.90 11.27
C THR A 53 1.62 -19.25 9.91
N TYR A 54 2.80 -18.64 9.78
CA TYR A 54 3.18 -17.82 8.62
C TYR A 54 4.31 -18.44 7.78
N GLY A 55 5.00 -19.46 8.29
CA GLY A 55 6.11 -20.10 7.58
C GLY A 55 7.42 -19.29 7.58
N PRO A 56 8.37 -19.63 6.69
CA PRO A 56 9.66 -18.96 6.59
C PRO A 56 9.57 -17.50 6.10
N GLU A 57 8.47 -17.13 5.44
CA GLU A 57 8.27 -15.78 4.88
C GLU A 57 8.20 -14.70 5.97
N ALA A 58 7.76 -15.04 7.18
CA ALA A 58 7.78 -14.14 8.33
C ALA A 58 9.19 -13.78 8.83
N PHE A 59 10.22 -14.50 8.34
CA PHE A 59 11.61 -14.35 8.73
C PHE A 59 12.51 -13.97 7.55
N ALA A 60 11.95 -13.76 6.35
CA ALA A 60 12.73 -13.29 5.22
C ALA A 60 13.12 -11.83 5.44
N ASP A 61 14.41 -11.52 5.28
CA ASP A 61 14.88 -10.15 5.06
C ASP A 61 14.78 -9.84 3.56
N PRO A 62 14.25 -8.68 3.14
CA PRO A 62 13.82 -7.55 3.98
C PRO A 62 12.45 -7.78 4.64
N PRO A 63 12.18 -7.12 5.79
CA PRO A 63 10.87 -7.18 6.43
C PRO A 63 9.79 -6.83 5.42
N ILE A 64 8.64 -7.53 5.45
CA ILE A 64 7.48 -7.19 4.62
C ILE A 64 7.20 -5.71 4.83
N GLU A 65 7.61 -4.90 3.85
CA GLU A 65 7.38 -3.47 3.84
C GLU A 65 5.89 -3.31 4.08
N LYS A 66 5.53 -2.54 5.12
CA LYS A 66 4.14 -2.27 5.45
C LYS A 66 3.45 -1.96 4.13
N VAL A 67 2.51 -2.80 3.71
CA VAL A 67 1.73 -2.59 2.48
C VAL A 67 1.27 -1.15 2.57
N GLU A 68 1.87 -0.27 1.75
CA GLU A 68 1.65 1.17 1.82
C GLU A 68 0.14 1.35 1.80
N GLN A 69 -0.42 1.72 2.95
CA GLN A 69 -1.85 1.96 3.04
C GLN A 69 -2.11 3.06 2.03
N PRO A 70 -2.95 2.82 1.01
CA PRO A 70 -3.06 3.71 -0.13
C PRO A 70 -3.32 5.12 0.39
N ASP A 71 -2.33 5.98 0.23
CA ASP A 71 -2.32 7.31 0.80
C ASP A 71 -3.65 7.99 0.48
N GLU A 72 -4.36 8.52 1.48
CA GLU A 72 -5.63 9.21 1.24
C GLU A 72 -5.47 10.33 0.17
N SER A 73 -4.25 10.87 0.05
CA SER A 73 -3.85 11.82 -0.99
C SER A 73 -4.01 11.30 -2.43
N PHE A 74 -3.79 10.00 -2.68
CA PHE A 74 -4.02 9.37 -3.98
C PHE A 74 -5.50 9.36 -4.33
N MET A 75 -6.35 9.07 -3.35
CA MET A 75 -7.80 9.04 -3.52
C MET A 75 -8.36 10.43 -3.86
N TYR A 76 -7.91 11.46 -3.15
CA TYR A 76 -8.29 12.85 -3.45
C TYR A 76 -7.78 13.31 -4.81
N GLY A 77 -6.56 12.92 -5.20
CA GLY A 77 -6.01 13.20 -6.52
C GLY A 77 -6.83 12.57 -7.64
N LEU A 78 -7.25 11.32 -7.48
CA LEU A 78 -8.10 10.61 -8.44
C LEU A 78 -9.48 11.27 -8.56
N LEU A 79 -10.10 11.61 -7.43
CA LEU A 79 -11.41 12.28 -7.39
C LEU A 79 -11.35 13.66 -8.07
N ALA A 80 -10.31 14.45 -7.77
CA ALA A 80 -10.11 15.75 -8.41
C ALA A 80 -9.92 15.62 -9.92
N ALA A 81 -9.15 14.63 -10.38
CA ALA A 81 -8.98 14.37 -11.80
C ALA A 81 -10.31 14.01 -12.47
N VAL A 82 -11.09 13.10 -11.89
CA VAL A 82 -12.41 12.70 -12.43
C VAL A 82 -13.36 13.90 -12.46
N ALA A 83 -13.42 14.67 -11.38
CA ALA A 83 -14.25 15.87 -11.31
C ALA A 83 -13.87 16.89 -12.39
N LEU A 84 -12.57 17.17 -12.58
CA LEU A 84 -12.10 18.08 -13.62
C LEU A 84 -12.46 17.56 -15.02
N THR A 85 -12.31 16.26 -15.25
CA THR A 85 -12.61 15.61 -16.52
C THR A 85 -14.10 15.72 -16.89
N LEU A 86 -15.01 15.70 -15.90
CA LEU A 86 -16.45 15.79 -16.13
C LEU A 86 -16.98 17.23 -16.15
N VAL A 87 -16.44 18.11 -15.32
CA VAL A 87 -16.92 19.49 -15.17
C VAL A 87 -16.40 20.39 -16.27
N LEU A 88 -15.14 20.21 -16.71
CA LEU A 88 -14.52 21.07 -17.71
C LEU A 88 -15.22 21.03 -19.09
N PRO A 89 -15.67 19.87 -19.62
CA PRO A 89 -16.49 19.82 -20.84
C PRO A 89 -17.82 20.55 -20.72
N ALA A 90 -18.50 20.43 -19.57
CA ALA A 90 -19.78 21.11 -19.36
C ALA A 90 -19.61 22.63 -19.33
N ILE A 91 -18.56 23.13 -18.67
CA ILE A 91 -18.21 24.55 -18.67
C ILE A 91 -17.87 25.03 -20.08
N LEU A 92 -17.05 24.27 -20.82
CA LEU A 92 -16.71 24.61 -22.21
C LEU A 92 -17.95 24.64 -23.09
N LEU A 93 -18.83 23.65 -23.01
CA LEU A 93 -20.08 23.61 -23.79
C LEU A 93 -21.00 24.80 -23.46
N ALA A 94 -21.14 25.15 -22.18
CA ALA A 94 -21.91 26.32 -21.75
C ALA A 94 -21.30 27.64 -22.29
N TRP A 95 -19.97 27.75 -22.28
CA TRP A 95 -19.24 28.89 -22.83
C TRP A 95 -19.36 28.98 -24.35
N TYR A 96 -19.27 27.85 -25.06
CA TYR A 96 -19.42 27.78 -26.52
C TYR A 96 -20.83 28.14 -26.99
N GLY A 97 -21.86 27.74 -26.24
CA GLY A 97 -23.23 28.18 -26.51
C GLY A 97 -23.40 29.71 -26.40
N LEU A 98 -22.52 30.38 -25.66
CA LEU A 98 -22.52 31.83 -25.47
C LEU A 98 -21.76 32.59 -26.56
N PHE A 99 -20.74 32.00 -27.16
CA PHE A 99 -19.77 32.67 -28.04
C PHE A 99 -19.81 32.27 -29.52
N GLY A 100 -20.81 31.48 -29.94
CA GLY A 100 -21.25 31.22 -31.33
C GLY A 100 -20.20 31.38 -32.43
N GLU A 101 -19.79 30.24 -33.01
CA GLU A 101 -18.95 30.04 -34.23
C GLU A 101 -17.65 29.23 -34.05
N PHE A 102 -17.41 28.62 -32.88
CA PHE A 102 -16.31 27.67 -32.74
C PHE A 102 -16.73 26.23 -33.11
N ASP A 103 -15.95 25.58 -33.96
CA ASP A 103 -16.18 24.21 -34.42
C ASP A 103 -15.92 23.21 -33.26
N LEU A 104 -16.96 22.50 -32.83
CA LEU A 104 -16.98 21.52 -31.74
C LEU A 104 -15.84 20.49 -31.86
N CYS A 105 -15.42 20.20 -33.10
CA CYS A 105 -14.33 19.28 -33.39
C CYS A 105 -12.98 19.74 -32.79
N PHE A 106 -12.66 21.04 -32.88
CA PHE A 106 -11.42 21.58 -32.30
C PHE A 106 -11.45 21.55 -30.77
N GLY A 107 -12.61 21.83 -30.16
CA GLY A 107 -12.79 21.76 -28.71
C GLY A 107 -12.58 20.34 -28.17
N LEU A 108 -13.17 19.34 -28.82
CA LEU A 108 -12.97 17.93 -28.47
C LEU A 108 -11.52 17.48 -28.67
N LEU A 109 -10.89 17.85 -29.79
CA LEU A 109 -9.48 17.54 -30.04
C LEU A 109 -8.56 18.14 -28.97
N ALA A 110 -8.75 19.41 -28.62
CA ALA A 110 -7.98 20.06 -27.57
C ALA A 110 -8.16 19.37 -26.22
N TRP A 111 -9.39 18.96 -25.90
CA TRP A 111 -9.68 18.24 -24.67
C TRP A 111 -9.01 16.85 -24.62
N VAL A 112 -9.07 16.09 -25.70
CA VAL A 112 -8.39 14.79 -25.81
C VAL A 112 -6.88 14.94 -25.62
N VAL A 113 -6.27 15.96 -26.21
CA VAL A 113 -4.84 16.26 -26.02
C VAL A 113 -4.51 16.53 -24.54
N VAL A 114 -5.34 17.29 -23.84
CA VAL A 114 -5.16 17.57 -22.40
C VAL A 114 -5.25 16.28 -21.58
N VAL A 115 -6.25 15.43 -21.83
CA VAL A 115 -6.42 14.16 -21.12
C VAL A 115 -5.21 13.24 -21.35
N VAL A 116 -4.76 13.10 -22.60
CA VAL A 116 -3.57 12.30 -22.95
C VAL A 116 -2.32 12.81 -22.24
N ALA A 117 -2.12 14.13 -22.19
CA ALA A 117 -0.98 14.74 -21.50
C ALA A 117 -1.01 14.46 -19.97
N ILE A 118 -2.18 14.54 -19.33
CA ILE A 118 -2.33 14.24 -17.90
C ILE A 118 -2.00 12.77 -17.62
N VAL A 119 -2.57 11.84 -18.41
CA VAL A 119 -2.31 10.40 -18.26
C VAL A 119 -0.82 10.11 -18.47
N TRP A 120 -0.18 10.70 -19.48
CA TRP A 120 1.25 10.57 -19.72
C TRP A 120 2.08 11.02 -18.51
N ILE A 121 1.78 12.19 -17.92
CA ILE A 121 2.47 12.70 -16.73
C ILE A 121 2.32 11.74 -15.54
N MET A 122 1.12 11.18 -15.32
CA MET A 122 0.89 10.21 -14.24
C MET A 122 1.71 8.93 -14.46
N LEU A 123 1.77 8.42 -15.69
CA LEU A 123 2.55 7.23 -16.03
C LEU A 123 4.06 7.46 -15.87
N VAL A 124 4.57 8.61 -16.31
CA VAL A 124 5.99 8.97 -16.14
C VAL A 124 6.34 9.10 -14.67
N ARG A 125 5.48 9.74 -13.86
CA ARG A 125 5.71 9.86 -12.41
C ARG A 125 5.70 8.52 -11.70
N ARG A 126 4.77 7.63 -12.06
CA ARG A 126 4.71 6.27 -11.51
C ARG A 126 5.98 5.50 -11.85
N ARG A 127 6.43 5.55 -13.10
CA ARG A 127 7.66 4.87 -13.53
C ARG A 127 8.88 5.33 -12.73
N ARG A 128 9.02 6.64 -12.51
CA ARG A 128 10.13 7.19 -11.71
C ARG A 128 10.13 6.76 -10.25
N ARG A 129 8.98 6.44 -9.65
CA ARG A 129 8.93 5.92 -8.27
C ARG A 129 9.49 4.50 -8.23
N VAL A 130 9.04 3.64 -9.14
CA VAL A 130 9.52 2.26 -9.26
C VAL A 130 11.03 2.23 -9.52
N ASP A 131 11.51 3.04 -10.47
CA ASP A 131 12.93 3.09 -10.79
C ASP A 131 13.79 3.59 -9.60
N ALA A 132 13.22 4.35 -8.65
CA ALA A 132 13.93 4.84 -7.46
C ALA A 132 13.95 3.83 -6.30
N GLU A 133 13.00 2.90 -6.27
CA GLU A 133 12.96 1.78 -5.30
C GLU A 133 13.97 0.68 -5.68
N ASP A 134 14.27 0.54 -6.98
CA ASP A 134 15.19 -0.44 -7.52
C ASP A 134 16.68 -0.02 -7.47
N GLU A 135 17.00 1.19 -6.99
CA GLU A 135 18.40 1.65 -6.88
C GLU A 135 18.96 1.20 -5.51
N PRO A 136 19.74 0.09 -5.44
CA PRO A 136 20.25 -0.42 -4.17
C PRO A 136 21.18 0.62 -3.55
N ASP A 137 21.00 0.88 -2.25
CA ASP A 137 21.83 1.78 -1.44
C ASP A 137 23.33 1.52 -1.71
N ALA A 138 23.94 2.40 -2.52
CA ALA A 138 25.32 2.33 -2.97
C ALA A 138 26.28 3.08 -2.05
#